data_AF-A0A6G0Z1P9-F1
#
_entry.id   AF-A0A6G0Z1P9-F1
#
_cell.length_a   1.000
_cell.length_b   1.000
_cell.length_c   1.000
_cell.angle_alpha   90.00
_cell.angle_beta   90.00
_cell.angle_gamma   90.00
#
_symmetry.space_group_name_H-M   'P 1'
#
loop_
_entity.id
_entity.type
_entity.pdbx_description
1 polymer ?
#
loop_
_entity_poly.entity_id
_entity_poly.type
_entity_poly.pdbx_seq_one_letter_code
_entity_poly.pdbx_strand_id
1 'polypeptide(L)'
;MHLYSRLNWKHHVRQQQLKIKLKLRKLYWLIGRHSELDLRCKHLLYVAIIKPIRIYGIQLWDCASKSNIEIIQRFQNIALRTIAAAYRYDRNDIIQRALMMTSVQDEITKFARKQEKRLDKHTNLAAIQLLNNSQDISRLKCRRPYDLV
;
A
#
# COMPACT_ATOMS: atom_id res chain seq x y z
N MET A 1 -21.29 -1.65 7.89
CA MET A 1 -20.16 -0.93 7.25
C MET A 1 -20.30 0.55 7.56
N HIS A 2 -19.27 1.21 8.09
CA HIS A 2 -19.32 2.64 8.40
C HIS A 2 -18.93 3.45 7.15
N LEU A 3 -19.90 3.91 6.36
CA LEU A 3 -19.67 4.84 5.26
C LEU A 3 -19.47 6.24 5.85
N TYR A 4 -18.22 6.71 5.90
CA TYR A 4 -17.91 8.05 6.38
C TYR A 4 -18.45 9.10 5.40
N SER A 5 -19.33 9.99 5.87
CA SER A 5 -19.91 11.10 5.09
C SER A 5 -18.88 12.07 4.51
N ARG A 6 -17.65 12.07 5.01
CA ARG A 6 -16.54 12.92 4.56
C ARG A 6 -15.44 12.20 3.79
N LEU A 7 -15.51 10.86 3.60
CA LEU A 7 -14.47 10.07 2.90
C LEU A 7 -13.03 10.36 3.36
N ASN A 8 -12.88 10.80 4.61
CA ASN A 8 -11.57 11.02 5.23
C ASN A 8 -11.03 9.65 5.64
N TRP A 9 -10.38 8.95 4.71
CA TRP A 9 -9.80 7.59 4.82
C TRP A 9 -8.95 7.35 6.09
N LYS A 10 -8.64 8.40 6.86
CA LYS A 10 -7.95 8.39 8.15
C LYS A 10 -8.39 7.28 9.10
N HIS A 11 -9.69 7.07 9.32
CA HIS A 11 -10.15 6.01 10.23
C HIS A 11 -9.79 4.63 9.68
N HIS A 12 -10.11 4.36 8.42
CA HIS A 12 -9.82 3.09 7.77
C HIS A 12 -8.31 2.79 7.70
N VAL A 13 -7.51 3.79 7.33
CA VAL A 13 -6.04 3.70 7.32
C VAL A 13 -5.51 3.38 8.72
N ARG A 14 -6.03 4.03 9.77
CA ARG A 14 -5.65 3.75 11.16
C ARG A 14 -6.02 2.33 11.59
N GLN A 15 -7.24 1.87 11.26
CA GLN A 15 -7.67 0.51 11.58
C GLN A 15 -6.82 -0.55 10.88
N GLN A 16 -6.51 -0.34 9.59
CA GLN A 16 -5.62 -1.23 8.83
C GLN A 16 -4.22 -1.22 9.44
N GLN A 17 -3.67 -0.06 9.78
CA GLN A 17 -2.38 0.05 10.43
C GLN A 17 -2.33 -0.69 11.77
N LEU A 18 -3.39 -0.58 12.59
CA LEU A 18 -3.50 -1.31 13.86
C LEU A 18 -3.50 -2.83 13.63
N LYS A 19 -4.28 -3.32 12.69
CA LYS A 19 -4.32 -4.75 12.32
C LYS A 19 -2.95 -5.26 11.92
N ILE A 20 -2.26 -4.54 11.03
CA ILE A 20 -0.93 -4.94 10.56
C ILE A 20 0.10 -4.86 11.71
N LYS A 21 0.04 -3.82 12.55
CA LYS A 21 0.93 -3.67 13.71
C LYS A 21 0.78 -4.82 14.70
N LEU A 22 -0.46 -5.24 14.98
CA LEU A 22 -0.71 -6.41 15.84
C LEU A 22 -0.18 -7.70 15.21
N LYS A 23 -0.36 -7.89 13.90
CA LYS A 23 0.17 -9.06 13.19
C LYS A 23 1.70 -9.10 13.20
N LEU A 24 2.36 -7.96 12.94
CA LEU A 24 3.82 -7.83 13.02
C LEU A 24 4.34 -8.12 14.43
N ARG A 25 3.67 -7.62 15.49
CA ARG A 25 4.06 -7.93 16.87
C ARG A 25 4.02 -9.42 17.16
N LYS A 26 2.98 -10.12 16.70
CA LYS A 26 2.87 -11.57 16.83
C LYS A 26 3.96 -12.33 16.06
N LEU A 27 4.41 -11.77 14.93
CA LEU A 27 5.47 -12.34 14.10
C LEU A 27 6.88 -11.84 14.47
N TYR A 28 7.01 -10.98 15.48
CA TYR A 28 8.27 -10.29 15.77
C TYR A 28 9.38 -11.27 16.15
N TRP A 29 9.04 -12.37 16.83
CA TRP A 29 10.00 -13.42 17.18
C TRP A 29 10.58 -14.15 15.96
N LEU A 30 9.87 -14.19 14.83
CA LEU A 30 10.34 -14.79 13.55
C LEU A 30 11.05 -13.78 12.66
N ILE A 31 10.53 -12.55 12.61
CA ILE A 31 10.98 -11.55 11.63
C ILE A 31 12.03 -10.60 12.22
N GLY A 32 12.14 -10.57 13.55
CA GLY A 32 13.02 -9.65 14.26
C GLY A 32 14.51 -9.91 14.07
N ARG A 33 15.30 -8.98 14.61
CA ARG A 33 16.77 -9.03 14.58
C ARG A 33 17.35 -10.28 15.25
N HIS A 34 16.72 -10.76 16.31
CA HIS A 34 17.19 -11.93 17.07
C HIS A 34 16.76 -13.28 16.49
N SER A 35 15.98 -13.29 15.42
CA SER A 35 15.63 -14.55 14.77
C SER A 35 16.78 -15.05 13.90
N GLU A 36 17.09 -16.35 14.02
CA GLU A 36 18.10 -17.07 13.22
C GLU A 36 17.67 -17.31 11.76
N LEU A 37 16.44 -16.96 11.39
CA LEU A 37 15.95 -17.14 10.01
C LEU A 37 16.76 -16.33 9.01
N ASP A 38 17.04 -16.94 7.86
CA ASP A 38 17.63 -16.25 6.71
C ASP A 38 16.75 -15.06 6.29
N LEU A 39 17.40 -14.01 5.77
CA LEU A 39 16.76 -12.78 5.32
C LEU A 39 15.69 -13.07 4.26
N ARG A 40 15.95 -14.04 3.38
CA ARG A 40 15.00 -14.51 2.35
C ARG A 40 13.72 -15.08 2.98
N CYS A 41 13.84 -15.89 4.03
CA CYS A 41 12.70 -16.46 4.75
C CYS A 41 11.89 -15.37 5.47
N LYS A 42 12.58 -14.42 6.13
CA LYS A 42 11.92 -13.26 6.77
C LYS A 42 11.18 -12.40 5.76
N HIS A 43 11.79 -12.16 4.60
CA HIS A 43 11.17 -11.45 3.48
C HIS A 43 9.94 -12.21 2.96
N LEU A 44 10.04 -13.52 2.77
CA LEU A 44 8.92 -14.35 2.32
C LEU A 44 7.73 -14.28 3.30
N LEU A 45 7.98 -14.34 4.61
CA LEU A 45 6.93 -14.19 5.63
C LEU A 45 6.23 -12.82 5.54
N TYR A 46 7.01 -11.76 5.32
CA TYR A 46 6.44 -10.43 5.12
C TYR A 46 5.56 -10.36 3.88
N VAL A 47 6.05 -10.86 2.74
CA VAL A 47 5.31 -10.88 1.48
C VAL A 47 4.07 -11.78 1.54
N ALA A 48 4.13 -12.90 2.25
CA ALA A 48 3.02 -13.84 2.34
C ALA A 48 1.92 -13.39 3.32
N ILE A 49 2.26 -12.72 4.43
CA ILE A 49 1.30 -12.41 5.49
C ILE A 49 0.95 -10.93 5.55
N ILE A 50 1.96 -10.06 5.49
CA ILE A 50 1.77 -8.62 5.74
C ILE A 50 1.35 -7.89 4.47
N LYS A 51 2.00 -8.20 3.35
CA LYS A 51 1.73 -7.57 2.06
C LYS A 51 0.26 -7.75 1.60
N PRO A 52 -0.39 -8.93 1.73
CA PRO A 52 -1.77 -9.09 1.27
C PRO A 52 -2.77 -8.23 2.06
N ILE A 53 -2.62 -8.14 3.40
CA ILE A 53 -3.47 -7.32 4.26
C ILE A 53 -3.48 -5.86 3.78
N ARG A 54 -2.32 -5.39 3.34
CA ARG A 54 -2.14 -4.06 2.79
C ARG A 54 -2.71 -3.93 1.37
N ILE A 55 -2.44 -4.89 0.49
CA ILE A 55 -2.93 -4.89 -0.91
C ILE A 55 -4.45 -4.79 -0.96
N TYR A 56 -5.16 -5.50 -0.09
CA TYR A 56 -6.62 -5.38 0.03
C TYR A 56 -7.07 -3.94 0.32
N GLY A 57 -6.27 -3.19 1.06
CA GLY A 57 -6.54 -1.79 1.35
C GLY A 57 -6.31 -0.85 0.17
N ILE A 58 -5.38 -1.16 -0.75
CA ILE A 58 -5.02 -0.26 -1.85
C ILE A 58 -6.24 0.10 -2.69
N GLN A 59 -7.12 -0.86 -3.01
CA GLN A 59 -8.36 -0.60 -3.74
C GLN A 59 -9.31 0.41 -3.07
N LEU A 60 -9.18 0.60 -1.76
CA LEU A 60 -10.06 1.46 -0.98
C LEU A 60 -9.45 2.86 -0.73
N TRP A 61 -8.13 2.95 -0.61
CA TRP A 61 -7.45 4.20 -0.26
C TRP A 61 -6.34 4.61 -1.24
N ASP A 62 -6.26 4.02 -2.43
CA ASP A 62 -5.36 4.45 -3.52
C ASP A 62 -5.50 5.94 -3.86
N CYS A 63 -6.74 6.45 -3.79
CA CYS A 63 -7.13 7.83 -3.98
C CYS A 63 -6.97 8.70 -2.71
N ALA A 64 -6.38 8.17 -1.63
CA ALA A 64 -6.20 8.91 -0.39
C ALA A 64 -5.20 10.08 -0.56
N SER A 65 -5.27 11.02 0.38
CA SER A 65 -4.32 12.14 0.44
C SER A 65 -2.89 11.64 0.55
N LYS A 66 -1.94 12.40 -0.03
CA LYS A 66 -0.49 12.12 0.05
C LYS A 66 -0.03 11.85 1.49
N SER A 67 -0.53 12.64 2.44
CA SER A 67 -0.24 12.48 3.87
C SER A 67 -0.64 11.12 4.44
N ASN A 68 -1.76 10.55 4.00
CA ASN A 68 -2.19 9.21 4.42
C ASN A 68 -1.31 8.13 3.79
N ILE A 69 -0.96 8.26 2.50
CA ILE A 69 -0.05 7.35 1.81
C ILE A 69 1.32 7.32 2.49
N GLU A 70 1.86 8.49 2.85
CA GLU A 70 3.13 8.63 3.57
C GLU A 70 3.13 7.97 4.95
N ILE A 71 1.99 7.97 5.66
CA ILE A 71 1.86 7.22 6.93
C ILE A 71 2.06 5.72 6.69
N ILE A 72 1.47 5.19 5.62
CA ILE A 72 1.59 3.77 5.28
C ILE A 72 3.01 3.45 4.76
N GLN A 73 3.64 4.36 4.02
CA GLN A 73 5.04 4.23 3.60
C GLN A 73 6.00 4.18 4.80
N ARG A 74 5.83 5.07 5.78
CA ARG A 74 6.63 5.05 7.01
C ARG A 74 6.49 3.73 7.75
N PHE A 75 5.28 3.18 7.81
CA PHE A 75 5.05 1.88 8.41
C PHE A 75 5.77 0.74 7.66
N GLN A 76 5.73 0.73 6.33
CA GLN A 76 6.50 -0.23 5.53
C GLN A 76 8.00 -0.11 5.80
N ASN A 77 8.53 1.11 5.84
CA ASN A 77 9.96 1.32 6.10
C ASN A 77 10.38 0.78 7.47
N ILE A 78 9.56 0.97 8.51
CA ILE A 78 9.82 0.40 9.84
C ILE A 78 9.83 -1.14 9.79
N ALA A 79 8.88 -1.75 9.08
CA ALA A 79 8.82 -3.19 8.94
C ALA A 79 10.05 -3.75 8.19
N LEU A 80 10.45 -3.10 7.09
CA LEU A 80 11.63 -3.50 6.31
C LEU A 80 12.93 -3.38 7.11
N ARG A 81 13.07 -2.31 7.88
CA ARG A 81 14.21 -2.16 8.81
C ARG A 81 14.25 -3.28 9.85
N THR A 82 13.08 -3.70 10.33
CA THR A 82 12.99 -4.80 11.29
C THR A 82 13.45 -6.12 10.66
N ILE A 83 13.03 -6.40 9.43
CA ILE A 83 13.40 -7.62 8.66
C ILE A 83 14.91 -7.63 8.36
N ALA A 84 15.43 -6.53 7.83
CA ALA A 84 16.84 -6.39 7.45
C ALA A 84 17.77 -6.19 8.65
N ALA A 85 17.22 -6.09 9.87
CA ALA A 85 17.96 -5.70 11.08
C ALA A 85 18.77 -4.39 10.95
N ALA A 86 18.39 -3.52 10.01
CA ALA A 86 19.10 -2.29 9.66
C ALA A 86 19.16 -1.27 10.82
N TYR A 87 20.19 -0.44 10.83
CA TYR A 87 20.33 0.67 11.79
C TYR A 87 19.36 1.80 11.50
N ARG A 88 19.40 2.91 12.26
CA ARG A 88 18.51 4.07 12.05
C ARG A 88 18.99 5.02 10.94
N TYR A 89 20.30 5.05 10.69
CA TYR A 89 20.92 5.95 9.71
C TYR A 89 20.94 5.38 8.28
N ASP A 90 20.69 4.08 8.11
CA ASP A 90 20.62 3.46 6.79
C ASP A 90 19.52 4.10 5.93
N ARG A 91 19.81 4.40 4.66
CA ARG A 91 18.81 5.05 3.81
C ARG A 91 17.71 4.05 3.44
N ASN A 92 16.46 4.50 3.46
CA ASN A 92 15.30 3.63 3.20
C ASN A 92 15.31 3.05 1.77
N ASP A 93 15.80 3.82 0.80
CA ASP A 93 15.92 3.40 -0.61
C ASP A 93 16.92 2.27 -0.80
N ILE A 94 18.02 2.25 -0.02
CA ILE A 94 19.00 1.16 -0.04
C ILE A 94 18.35 -0.12 0.49
N ILE A 95 17.64 -0.03 1.63
CA ILE A 95 16.97 -1.19 2.25
C ILE A 95 15.89 -1.75 1.31
N GLN A 96 15.10 -0.87 0.69
CA GLN A 96 14.07 -1.28 -0.27
C GLN A 96 14.68 -2.00 -1.48
N ARG A 97 15.76 -1.47 -2.05
CA ARG A 97 16.48 -2.11 -3.16
C ARG A 97 17.09 -3.45 -2.77
N ALA A 98 17.73 -3.53 -1.59
CA ALA A 98 18.33 -4.76 -1.08
C ALA A 98 17.29 -5.88 -0.86
N LEU A 99 16.09 -5.52 -0.40
CA LEU A 99 14.99 -6.46 -0.20
C LEU A 99 14.11 -6.67 -1.46
N MET A 100 14.47 -6.05 -2.59
CA MET A 100 13.66 -6.05 -3.83
C MET A 100 12.19 -5.67 -3.60
N MET A 101 11.95 -4.72 -2.70
CA MET A 101 10.63 -4.29 -2.27
C MET A 101 10.20 -3.00 -2.95
N THR A 102 9.04 -3.05 -3.61
CA THR A 102 8.41 -1.87 -4.22
C THR A 102 7.91 -0.88 -3.17
N SER A 103 8.02 0.41 -3.48
CA SER A 103 7.42 1.48 -2.69
C SER A 103 5.90 1.35 -2.66
N VAL A 104 5.28 1.95 -1.65
CA VAL A 104 3.81 2.06 -1.59
C VAL A 104 3.26 2.71 -2.83
N GLN A 105 3.92 3.79 -3.25
CA GLN A 105 3.48 4.60 -4.37
C GLN A 105 3.55 3.78 -5.66
N ASP A 106 4.63 3.01 -5.85
CA ASP A 106 4.79 2.14 -7.01
C ASP A 106 3.74 1.03 -7.03
N GLU A 107 3.38 0.47 -5.87
CA GLU A 107 2.31 -0.52 -5.77
C GLU A 107 0.95 0.08 -6.12
N ILE A 108 0.66 1.31 -5.68
CA ILE A 108 -0.57 2.03 -6.03
C ILE A 108 -0.63 2.25 -7.54
N THR A 109 0.42 2.81 -8.16
CA THR A 109 0.46 3.06 -9.61
C THR A 109 0.38 1.77 -10.41
N LYS A 110 1.06 0.70 -9.97
CA LYS A 110 0.95 -0.63 -10.59
C LYS A 110 -0.47 -1.17 -10.51
N PHE A 111 -1.15 -0.96 -9.38
CA PHE A 111 -2.53 -1.39 -9.19
C PHE A 111 -3.51 -0.59 -10.05
N ALA A 112 -3.35 0.74 -10.10
CA ALA A 112 -4.15 1.64 -10.94
C ALA A 112 -4.06 1.25 -12.43
N ARG A 113 -2.84 1.06 -12.96
CA ARG A 113 -2.61 0.57 -14.33
C ARG A 113 -3.24 -0.79 -14.60
N LYS A 114 -3.20 -1.69 -13.61
CA LYS A 114 -3.84 -3.02 -13.74
C LYS A 114 -5.36 -2.88 -13.79
N GLN A 115 -5.94 -1.97 -13.03
CA GLN A 115 -7.38 -1.71 -13.02
C GLN A 115 -7.83 -1.09 -14.34
N GLU A 116 -7.11 -0.08 -14.84
CA GLU A 116 -7.37 0.55 -16.13
C GLU A 116 -7.41 -0.48 -17.27
N LYS A 117 -6.36 -1.30 -17.39
CA LYS A 117 -6.31 -2.40 -18.38
C LYS A 117 -7.43 -3.43 -18.23
N ARG A 118 -7.99 -3.59 -17.03
CA ARG A 118 -9.14 -4.48 -16.79
C ARG A 118 -10.45 -3.83 -17.24
N LEU A 119 -10.59 -2.52 -17.05
CA LEU A 119 -11.77 -1.76 -17.49
C LEU A 119 -11.83 -1.68 -19.01
N ASP A 120 -10.70 -1.45 -19.66
CA ASP A 120 -10.58 -1.39 -21.13
C ASP A 120 -11.02 -2.70 -21.81
N LYS A 121 -10.70 -3.85 -21.20
CA LYS A 121 -11.09 -5.18 -21.70
C LYS A 121 -12.49 -5.63 -21.27
N HIS A 122 -13.22 -4.81 -20.53
CA HIS A 122 -14.48 -5.24 -19.93
C HIS A 122 -15.61 -5.22 -20.97
N THR A 123 -16.43 -6.28 -21.03
CA THR A 123 -17.53 -6.38 -22.01
C THR A 123 -18.57 -5.27 -21.86
N ASN A 124 -18.81 -4.80 -20.62
CA ASN A 124 -19.76 -3.73 -20.35
C ASN A 124 -19.22 -2.36 -20.80
N LEU A 125 -19.90 -1.73 -21.76
CA LEU A 125 -19.61 -0.39 -22.26
C LEU A 125 -19.59 0.67 -21.15
N ALA A 126 -20.46 0.57 -20.15
CA ALA A 126 -20.49 1.50 -19.02
C ALA A 126 -19.19 1.47 -18.20
N ALA A 127 -18.51 0.31 -18.13
CA ALA A 127 -17.23 0.20 -17.45
C ALA A 127 -16.09 0.87 -18.23
N ILE A 128 -16.13 0.80 -19.57
CA ILE A 128 -15.18 1.49 -20.45
C ILE A 128 -15.39 3.02 -20.37
N GLN A 129 -16.65 3.46 -20.29
CA GLN A 129 -16.99 4.88 -20.16
C GLN A 129 -16.41 5.53 -18.89
N LEU A 130 -16.11 4.76 -17.83
CA LEU A 130 -15.43 5.26 -16.63
C LEU A 130 -14.00 5.77 -16.89
N LEU A 131 -13.38 5.37 -18.02
CA LEU A 131 -12.07 5.87 -18.42
C LEU A 131 -12.14 7.24 -19.13
N ASN A 132 -13.33 7.67 -19.56
CA ASN A 132 -13.50 8.89 -20.33
C ASN A 132 -13.62 10.11 -19.39
N ASN A 133 -12.52 10.84 -19.20
CA ASN A 133 -12.44 12.00 -18.30
C ASN A 133 -12.55 13.35 -19.02
N SER A 134 -12.94 13.37 -20.30
CA SER A 134 -12.94 14.57 -21.15
C SER A 134 -13.87 15.70 -20.67
N GLN A 135 -14.88 15.38 -19.85
CA GLN A 135 -15.88 16.35 -19.35
C GLN A 135 -15.77 16.61 -17.84
N ASP A 136 -14.70 16.15 -17.17
CA ASP A 136 -14.64 16.18 -15.71
C ASP A 136 -14.24 17.56 -15.16
N ILE A 137 -15.23 18.33 -14.73
CA ILE A 137 -15.04 19.63 -14.06
C ILE A 137 -15.10 19.40 -12.55
N SER A 138 -13.95 19.08 -11.94
CA SER A 138 -13.89 18.85 -10.50
C SER A 138 -13.66 20.13 -9.71
N ARG A 139 -14.63 20.53 -8.87
CA ARG A 139 -14.46 21.64 -7.90
C ARG A 139 -13.58 21.28 -6.70
N LEU A 140 -13.52 19.99 -6.33
CA LEU A 140 -12.78 19.48 -5.17
C LEU A 140 -11.45 18.84 -5.58
N LYS A 141 -10.38 19.15 -4.85
CA LYS A 141 -9.04 18.54 -5.00
C LYS A 141 -8.99 17.12 -4.40
N CYS A 142 -9.77 16.20 -4.97
CA CYS A 142 -9.70 14.78 -4.66
C CYS A 142 -8.87 14.07 -5.73
N ARG A 143 -7.96 13.18 -5.34
CA ARG A 143 -7.26 12.33 -6.32
C ARG A 143 -8.24 11.30 -6.85
N ARG A 144 -8.29 11.15 -8.18
CA ARG A 144 -9.11 10.13 -8.84
C ARG A 144 -8.22 9.00 -9.36
N PRO A 145 -8.80 7.82 -9.67
CA PRO A 145 -8.03 6.67 -10.13
C PRO A 145 -7.19 6.94 -11.39
N TYR A 146 -7.68 7.80 -12.30
CA TYR A 146 -6.94 8.18 -13.51
C TYR A 146 -5.79 9.16 -13.27
N ASP A 147 -5.73 9.85 -12.12
CA ASP A 147 -4.58 10.70 -11.75
C ASP A 147 -3.35 9.88 -11.27
N LEU A 148 -3.53 8.56 -11.10
CA LEU A 148 -2.52 7.66 -10.53
C LEU A 148 -1.70 6.89 -11.58
N VAL A 149 -2.13 6.93 -12.84
CA VAL A 149 -1.57 6.19 -14.00
C VAL A 149 -0.53 7.02 -14.72
#